data_AF-A6VPQ1-F1
#
_entry.id   AF-A6VPQ1-F1
#
_cell.length_a   1.000
_cell.length_b   1.000
_cell.length_c   1.000
_cell.angle_alpha   90.00
_cell.angle_beta   90.00
_cell.angle_gamma   90.00
#
_symmetry.space_group_name_H-M   'P 1'
#
loop_
_entity.id
_entity.type
_entity.pdbx_description
1 polymer ?
#
loop_
_entity_poly.entity_id
_entity_poly.type
_entity_poly.pdbx_seq_one_letter_code
_entity_poly.pdbx_strand_id
1 'polypeptide(L)'
;MKKIALVCLLLLNGSVMAEVDLFPDESVRQFILIQNNAEKCFQPKLWRARNAKNDEEYNSILNQRSEMETISASQYEIALMTELFGEEATVQIFENPTVQEQFNEKLSRLSTDETTVNTPQECESLSQYYLRIRQKHIF
;
A
#
# COMPACT_ATOMS: atom_id res chain seq x y z
N MET A 1 39.84 -44.73 -38.66
CA MET A 1 39.20 -44.45 -37.35
C MET A 1 39.69 -43.11 -36.82
N LYS A 2 38.81 -42.14 -36.58
CA LYS A 2 38.92 -41.12 -35.52
C LYS A 2 37.57 -40.40 -35.40
N LYS A 3 37.20 -40.17 -34.14
CA LYS A 3 35.85 -40.14 -33.57
C LYS A 3 35.09 -38.85 -33.92
N ILE A 4 33.81 -39.00 -34.22
CA ILE A 4 32.80 -37.95 -34.16
C ILE A 4 32.59 -37.63 -32.67
N ALA A 5 32.77 -36.38 -32.28
CA ALA A 5 32.24 -35.85 -31.03
C ALA A 5 31.12 -34.87 -31.38
N LEU A 6 29.96 -35.45 -31.66
CA LEU A 6 28.68 -34.80 -31.43
C LEU A 6 28.51 -34.64 -29.91
N VAL A 7 27.61 -33.72 -29.53
CA VAL A 7 27.08 -33.47 -28.18
C VAL A 7 27.59 -32.15 -27.57
N CYS A 8 26.99 -31.04 -28.03
CA CYS A 8 26.59 -29.98 -27.11
C CYS A 8 25.15 -30.28 -26.69
N LEU A 9 25.04 -31.06 -25.61
CA LEU A 9 23.82 -31.33 -24.89
C LEU A 9 23.34 -30.03 -24.23
N LEU A 10 22.05 -29.73 -24.40
CA LEU A 10 21.17 -29.00 -23.48
C LEU A 10 21.47 -27.50 -23.26
N LEU A 11 20.93 -26.67 -24.16
CA LEU A 11 20.27 -25.43 -23.73
C LEU A 11 19.02 -25.83 -22.96
N LEU A 12 19.20 -26.16 -21.68
CA LEU A 12 18.12 -26.04 -20.72
C LEU A 12 17.81 -24.55 -20.64
N ASN A 13 16.80 -24.12 -21.42
CA ASN A 13 16.02 -22.94 -21.10
C ASN A 13 15.34 -23.19 -19.76
N GLY A 14 16.12 -23.12 -18.68
CA GLY A 14 15.59 -22.81 -17.37
C GLY A 14 14.99 -21.43 -17.53
N SER A 15 13.68 -21.40 -17.71
CA SER A 15 12.87 -20.22 -17.41
C SER A 15 13.14 -19.89 -15.95
N VAL A 16 14.20 -19.14 -15.68
CA VAL A 16 14.29 -18.32 -14.49
C VAL A 16 13.19 -17.29 -14.72
N MET A 17 11.94 -17.68 -14.45
CA MET A 17 10.92 -16.72 -14.13
C MET A 17 11.51 -16.01 -12.93
N ALA A 18 12.04 -14.81 -13.15
CA ALA A 18 12.38 -13.93 -12.06
C ALA A 18 11.15 -13.94 -11.15
N GLU A 19 11.33 -14.32 -9.88
CA GLU A 19 10.28 -14.14 -8.88
C GLU A 19 9.82 -12.70 -9.03
N VAL A 20 8.60 -12.53 -9.52
CA VAL A 20 7.99 -11.21 -9.59
C VAL A 20 7.79 -10.84 -8.12
N ASP A 21 8.58 -9.90 -7.63
CA ASP A 21 8.38 -9.36 -6.29
C ASP A 21 6.98 -8.75 -6.25
N LEU A 22 6.05 -9.47 -5.61
CA LEU A 22 4.65 -9.08 -5.45
C LEU A 22 4.51 -7.73 -4.74
N PHE A 23 5.51 -7.35 -3.93
CA PHE A 23 5.45 -6.17 -3.07
C PHE A 23 6.72 -5.32 -3.19
N PRO A 24 7.03 -4.68 -4.33
CA PRO A 24 8.25 -3.90 -4.47
C PRO A 24 8.47 -2.93 -3.32
N ASP A 25 9.70 -2.85 -2.78
CA ASP A 25 10.02 -2.02 -1.59
C ASP A 25 9.52 -0.57 -1.73
N GLU A 26 9.61 0.01 -2.93
CA GLU A 26 9.12 1.36 -3.22
C GLU A 26 7.59 1.47 -3.09
N SER A 27 6.83 0.51 -3.64
CA SER A 27 5.38 0.48 -3.50
C SER A 27 4.95 0.32 -2.05
N VAL A 28 5.67 -0.50 -1.27
CA VAL A 28 5.39 -0.66 0.17
C VAL A 28 5.70 0.62 0.95
N ARG A 29 6.80 1.31 0.63
CA ARG A 29 7.12 2.62 1.22
C ARG A 29 6.06 3.68 0.88
N GLN A 30 5.55 3.69 -0.35
CA GLN A 30 4.46 4.58 -0.75
C GLN A 30 3.16 4.25 -0.01
N PHE A 31 2.83 2.97 0.15
CA PHE A 31 1.69 2.55 0.97
C PHE A 31 1.80 3.07 2.40
N ILE A 32 2.95 2.87 3.06
CA ILE A 32 3.22 3.35 4.42
C ILE A 32 3.10 4.88 4.49
N LEU A 33 3.73 5.61 3.56
CA LEU A 33 3.67 7.08 3.51
C LEU A 33 2.22 7.57 3.43
N ILE A 34 1.40 7.01 2.55
CA ILE A 34 0.03 7.45 2.34
C ILE A 34 -0.83 7.15 3.57
N GLN A 35 -0.71 5.94 4.13
CA GLN A 35 -1.45 5.53 5.34
C GLN A 35 -1.10 6.42 6.53
N ASN A 36 0.19 6.64 6.79
CA ASN A 36 0.65 7.46 7.93
C ASN A 36 0.19 8.93 7.85
N ASN A 37 -0.03 9.46 6.64
CA ASN A 37 -0.43 10.85 6.43
C ASN A 37 -1.92 11.02 6.13
N ALA A 38 -2.71 9.92 6.15
CA ALA A 38 -4.11 9.96 5.78
C ALA A 38 -4.94 10.89 6.68
N GLU A 39 -4.77 10.79 8.00
CA GLU A 39 -5.44 11.69 8.95
C GLU A 39 -4.99 13.13 8.74
N LYS A 40 -3.68 13.36 8.58
CA LYS A 40 -3.09 14.70 8.46
C LYS A 40 -3.59 15.43 7.21
N CYS A 41 -3.51 14.79 6.05
CA CYS A 41 -3.75 15.45 4.78
C CYS A 41 -5.21 15.35 4.32
N PHE A 42 -5.93 14.26 4.64
CA PHE A 42 -7.31 14.06 4.16
C PHE A 42 -8.34 14.39 5.23
N GLN A 43 -7.97 14.38 6.51
CA GLN A 43 -8.88 14.59 7.64
C GLN A 43 -8.27 15.56 8.66
N PRO A 44 -7.87 16.79 8.24
CA PRO A 44 -7.05 17.67 9.05
C PRO A 44 -7.69 18.08 10.38
N LYS A 45 -9.03 18.00 10.51
CA LYS A 45 -9.73 18.22 11.79
C LYS A 45 -9.45 17.08 12.79
N LEU A 46 -9.49 15.82 12.34
CA LEU A 46 -9.16 14.66 13.17
C LEU A 46 -7.71 14.71 13.62
N TRP A 47 -6.79 14.97 12.68
CA TRP A 47 -5.38 15.11 12.99
C TRP A 47 -5.10 16.24 13.99
N ARG A 48 -5.74 17.41 13.84
CA ARG A 48 -5.59 18.51 14.80
C ARG A 48 -6.11 18.14 16.18
N ALA A 49 -7.28 17.52 16.27
CA ALA A 49 -7.84 17.06 17.55
C ALA A 49 -6.92 16.03 18.22
N ARG A 50 -6.37 15.08 17.45
CA ARG A 50 -5.41 14.08 17.91
C ARG A 50 -4.13 14.72 18.46
N ASN A 51 -3.54 15.67 17.74
CA ASN A 51 -2.31 16.36 18.16
C ASN A 51 -2.52 17.32 19.34
N ALA A 52 -3.70 17.93 19.44
CA ALA A 52 -4.09 18.71 20.60
C ALA A 52 -4.38 17.83 21.83
N LYS A 53 -4.33 16.49 21.70
CA LYS A 53 -4.73 15.51 22.72
C LYS A 53 -6.15 15.75 23.24
N ASN A 54 -7.03 16.21 22.34
CA ASN A 54 -8.43 16.46 22.64
C ASN A 54 -9.27 15.25 22.25
N ASP A 55 -9.29 14.25 23.13
CA ASP A 55 -9.98 12.98 22.87
C ASP A 55 -11.50 13.15 22.70
N GLU A 56 -12.11 14.14 23.36
CA GLU A 56 -13.56 14.42 23.22
C GLU A 56 -13.88 14.99 21.84
N GLU A 57 -13.12 15.98 21.36
CA GLU A 57 -13.26 16.52 20.01
C GLU A 57 -12.93 15.46 18.95
N TYR A 58 -11.88 14.68 19.16
CA TYR A 58 -11.48 13.59 18.27
C TYR A 58 -12.61 12.57 18.11
N ASN A 59 -13.16 12.07 19.22
CA ASN A 59 -14.27 11.12 19.21
C ASN A 59 -15.56 11.73 18.67
N SER A 60 -15.83 13.01 18.94
CA SER A 60 -16.98 13.72 18.37
C SER A 60 -16.87 13.81 16.84
N ILE A 61 -15.69 14.15 16.31
CA ILE A 61 -15.47 14.19 14.86
C ILE A 61 -15.58 12.79 14.27
N LEU A 62 -15.01 11.75 14.90
CA LEU A 62 -15.15 10.36 14.46
C LEU A 62 -16.62 9.89 14.44
N ASN A 63 -17.39 10.20 15.49
CA ASN A 63 -18.78 9.77 15.63
C ASN A 63 -19.75 10.56 14.74
N GLN A 64 -19.38 11.79 14.34
CA GLN A 64 -20.12 12.55 13.33
C GLN A 64 -19.94 11.98 11.91
N ARG A 65 -18.95 11.10 11.71
CA ARG A 65 -18.79 10.38 10.45
C ARG A 65 -19.87 9.31 10.37
N SER A 66 -20.57 9.26 9.26
CA SER A 66 -21.51 8.16 9.00
C SER A 66 -20.73 6.84 8.92
N GLU A 67 -21.35 5.70 9.28
CA GLU A 67 -20.79 4.37 9.05
C GLU A 67 -20.34 4.14 7.58
N MET A 68 -20.92 4.87 6.62
CA MET A 68 -20.49 4.86 5.22
C MET A 68 -19.07 5.40 5.01
N GLU A 69 -18.55 6.33 5.82
CA GLU A 69 -17.16 6.79 5.73
C GLU A 69 -16.17 5.76 6.30
N THR A 70 -16.59 4.95 7.26
CA THR A 70 -15.79 3.85 7.82
C THR A 70 -15.69 2.68 6.84
N ILE A 71 -16.79 2.34 6.13
CA ILE A 71 -16.76 1.42 4.98
C ILE A 71 -15.91 2.00 3.85
N SER A 72 -15.95 3.32 3.66
CA SER A 72 -15.07 3.99 2.71
C SER A 72 -13.60 3.81 3.10
N ALA A 73 -13.23 3.85 4.40
CA ALA A 73 -11.87 3.61 4.89
C ALA A 73 -11.28 2.28 4.44
N SER A 74 -12.03 1.18 4.56
CA SER A 74 -11.58 -0.13 4.05
C SER A 74 -11.54 -0.18 2.53
N GLN A 75 -12.48 0.47 1.83
CA GLN A 75 -12.43 0.60 0.37
C GLN A 75 -11.22 1.40 -0.10
N TYR A 76 -10.77 2.41 0.65
CA TYR A 76 -9.58 3.18 0.33
C TYR A 76 -8.30 2.37 0.48
N GLU A 77 -8.21 1.57 1.53
CA GLU A 77 -7.07 0.69 1.74
C GLU A 77 -6.98 -0.35 0.62
N ILE A 78 -8.09 -1.00 0.26
CA ILE A 78 -8.15 -1.95 -0.86
C ILE A 78 -7.81 -1.28 -2.19
N ALA A 79 -8.36 -0.09 -2.46
CA ALA A 79 -8.06 0.66 -3.67
C ALA A 79 -6.59 1.10 -3.76
N LEU A 80 -6.01 1.49 -2.62
CA LEU A 80 -4.60 1.86 -2.54
C LEU A 80 -3.69 0.63 -2.75
N MET A 81 -4.01 -0.50 -2.13
CA MET A 81 -3.31 -1.77 -2.36
C MET A 81 -3.40 -2.19 -3.84
N THR A 82 -4.60 -2.09 -4.43
CA THR A 82 -4.83 -2.43 -5.83
C THR A 82 -4.04 -1.53 -6.78
N GLU A 83 -3.95 -0.23 -6.49
CA GLU A 83 -3.17 0.72 -7.30
C GLU A 83 -1.66 0.45 -7.20
N LEU A 84 -1.15 0.09 -6.02
CA LEU A 84 0.29 -0.03 -5.76
C LEU A 84 0.88 -1.42 -6.03
N PHE A 85 0.06 -2.46 -5.87
CA PHE A 85 0.48 -3.87 -5.95
C PHE A 85 -0.28 -4.65 -7.04
N GLY A 86 -1.38 -4.11 -7.56
CA GLY A 86 -2.25 -4.78 -8.52
C GLY A 86 -3.34 -5.62 -7.86
N GLU A 87 -4.37 -5.95 -8.64
CA GLU A 87 -5.56 -6.69 -8.18
C GLU A 87 -5.21 -8.08 -7.66
N GLU A 88 -4.38 -8.84 -8.40
CA GLU A 88 -3.99 -10.19 -8.03
C GLU A 88 -3.24 -10.24 -6.69
N ALA A 89 -2.25 -9.37 -6.50
CA ALA A 89 -1.51 -9.29 -5.25
C ALA A 89 -2.41 -8.85 -4.09
N THR A 90 -3.33 -7.90 -4.34
CA THR A 90 -4.29 -7.42 -3.35
C THR A 90 -5.21 -8.54 -2.86
N VAL A 91 -5.82 -9.30 -3.78
CA VAL A 91 -6.66 -10.46 -3.42
C VAL A 91 -5.85 -11.47 -2.61
N GLN A 92 -4.62 -11.78 -3.03
CA GLN A 92 -3.78 -12.73 -2.29
C GLN A 92 -3.41 -12.25 -0.88
N ILE A 93 -3.23 -10.94 -0.64
CA ILE A 93 -3.03 -10.40 0.72
C ILE A 93 -4.23 -10.73 1.64
N PHE A 94 -5.47 -10.70 1.12
CA PHE A 94 -6.66 -10.95 1.92
C PHE A 94 -7.03 -12.44 2.04
N GLU A 95 -6.71 -13.25 1.03
CA GLU A 95 -7.18 -14.64 0.94
C GLU A 95 -6.10 -15.67 1.29
N ASN A 96 -4.81 -15.32 1.23
CA ASN A 96 -3.69 -16.23 1.47
C ASN A 96 -2.87 -15.81 2.70
N PRO A 97 -2.96 -16.56 3.82
CA PRO A 97 -2.25 -16.23 5.06
C PRO A 97 -0.73 -16.10 4.91
N THR A 98 -0.11 -16.88 4.03
CA THR A 98 1.34 -16.82 3.79
C THR A 98 1.74 -15.54 3.08
N VAL A 99 0.95 -15.12 2.08
CA VAL A 99 1.19 -13.85 1.36
C VAL A 99 0.91 -12.65 2.27
N GLN A 100 -0.14 -12.74 3.09
CA GLN A 100 -0.45 -11.75 4.11
C GLN A 100 0.71 -11.58 5.11
N GLU A 101 1.28 -12.68 5.59
CA GLU A 101 2.43 -12.65 6.51
C GLU A 101 3.65 -11.99 5.85
N GLN A 102 3.98 -12.35 4.61
CA GLN A 102 5.07 -11.71 3.86
C GLN A 102 4.87 -10.20 3.68
N PHE A 103 3.64 -9.78 3.36
CA PHE A 103 3.29 -8.37 3.24
C PHE A 103 3.47 -7.64 4.59
N ASN A 104 2.95 -8.22 5.68
CA ASN A 104 3.07 -7.67 7.03
C ASN A 104 4.52 -7.59 7.52
N GLU A 105 5.33 -8.61 7.23
CA GLU A 105 6.77 -8.59 7.51
C GLU A 105 7.46 -7.45 6.75
N LYS A 106 7.11 -7.25 5.47
CA LYS A 106 7.67 -6.19 4.64
C LYS A 106 7.23 -4.80 5.14
N LEU A 107 5.97 -4.65 5.54
CA LEU A 107 5.47 -3.44 6.22
C LEU A 107 6.27 -3.15 7.48
N SER A 108 6.41 -4.14 8.36
CA SER A 108 7.15 -4.02 9.63
C SER A 108 8.62 -3.63 9.39
N ARG A 109 9.28 -4.29 8.43
CA ARG A 109 10.69 -4.03 8.08
C ARG A 109 10.91 -2.64 7.48
N LEU A 110 9.98 -2.16 6.65
CA LEU A 110 10.12 -0.89 5.94
C LEU A 110 9.51 0.30 6.68
N SER A 111 8.73 0.04 7.74
CA SER A 111 8.24 1.05 8.67
C SER A 111 9.39 1.56 9.52
N THR A 112 10.08 2.59 9.04
CA THR A 112 10.98 3.42 9.86
C THR A 112 10.18 4.52 10.53
N ASP A 113 10.67 5.06 11.66
CA ASP A 113 10.06 6.21 12.35
C ASP A 113 9.60 7.28 11.35
N GLU A 114 8.27 7.37 11.22
CA GLU A 114 7.49 8.43 10.59
C GLU A 114 8.00 9.01 9.27
N THR A 115 7.61 8.40 8.15
CA THR A 115 7.55 9.13 6.86
C THR A 115 6.38 10.12 6.93
N THR A 116 6.58 11.25 7.59
CA THR A 116 5.56 12.29 7.79
C THR A 116 5.78 13.43 6.81
N VAL A 117 4.74 13.80 6.05
CA VAL A 117 4.82 15.00 5.19
C VAL A 117 4.81 16.25 6.03
N ASN A 118 5.61 17.25 5.67
CA ASN A 118 5.84 18.43 6.52
C ASN A 118 5.38 19.75 5.89
N THR A 119 5.05 19.74 4.60
CA THR A 119 4.64 20.93 3.87
C THR A 119 3.19 20.85 3.40
N PRO A 120 2.50 21.99 3.24
CA PRO A 120 1.17 22.02 2.63
C PRO A 120 1.14 21.45 1.20
N GLN A 121 2.20 21.67 0.42
CA GLN A 121 2.31 21.20 -0.95
C GLN A 121 2.36 19.67 -1.04
N GLU A 122 3.06 19.02 -0.12
CA GLU A 122 3.07 17.55 -0.03
C GLU A 122 1.69 17.01 0.34
N CYS A 123 0.99 17.64 1.28
CA CYS A 123 -0.39 17.25 1.59
C CYS A 123 -1.36 17.45 0.42
N GLU A 124 -1.23 18.54 -0.34
CA GLU A 124 -2.05 18.76 -1.55
C GLU A 124 -1.77 17.67 -2.59
N SER A 125 -0.49 17.35 -2.82
CA SER A 125 -0.08 16.31 -3.78
C SER A 125 -0.64 14.94 -3.40
N LEU A 126 -0.56 14.57 -2.11
CA LEU A 126 -1.16 13.35 -1.59
C LEU A 126 -2.69 13.36 -1.70
N SER A 127 -3.34 14.51 -1.49
CA SER A 127 -4.80 14.65 -1.56
C SER A 127 -5.31 14.44 -2.97
N GLN A 128 -4.62 15.01 -3.96
CA GLN A 128 -4.92 14.79 -5.37
C GLN A 128 -4.70 13.33 -5.77
N TYR A 129 -3.63 12.70 -5.30
CA TYR A 129 -3.37 11.29 -5.55
C TYR A 129 -4.50 10.39 -5.00
N TYR A 130 -4.94 10.64 -3.77
CA TYR A 130 -6.03 9.92 -3.14
C TYR A 130 -7.38 10.10 -3.84
N LEU A 131 -7.72 11.34 -4.23
CA LEU A 131 -8.93 11.63 -5.00
C LEU A 131 -8.95 10.87 -6.33
N ARG A 132 -7.80 10.79 -7.02
CA ARG A 132 -7.63 10.03 -8.26
C ARG A 132 -7.86 8.53 -8.04
N ILE A 133 -7.30 7.94 -6.97
CA ILE A 133 -7.52 6.52 -6.64
C ILE A 133 -8.99 6.25 -6.39
N ARG A 134 -9.65 7.10 -5.60
CA ARG A 134 -11.09 6.96 -5.29
C ARG A 134 -11.95 6.97 -6.55
N GLN A 135 -11.68 7.91 -7.46
CA GLN A 135 -12.40 8.01 -8.73
C GLN A 135 -12.15 6.85 -9.67
N LYS A 136 -11.03 6.14 -9.54
CA LYS A 136 -10.66 5.03 -10.42
C LYS A 136 -11.21 3.68 -9.94
N HIS A 137 -11.25 3.47 -8.63
CA HIS A 137 -11.49 2.15 -8.03
C HIS A 137 -12.77 2.04 -7.20
N ILE A 138 -13.37 3.16 -6.79
CA ILE A 138 -14.56 3.18 -5.90
C ILE A 138 -15.81 3.73 -6.62
N PHE A 139 -15.63 4.66 -7.55
CA PHE A 139 -16.70 5.27 -8.35
C PHE A 139 -16.57 4.93 -9.82
#